data_AF-A0A9Q0VCH9-F1
#
_entry.id   AF-A0A9Q0VCH9-F1
#
_cell.length_a   1.000
_cell.length_b   1.000
_cell.length_c   1.000
_cell.angle_alpha   90.00
_cell.angle_beta   90.00
_cell.angle_gamma   90.00
#
_symmetry.space_group_name_H-M   'P 1'
#
loop_
_entity.id
_entity.type
_entity.pdbx_description
1 polymer ?
#
loop_
_entity_poly.entity_id
_entity_poly.type
_entity_poly.pdbx_seq_one_letter_code
_entity_poly.pdbx_strand_id
1 'polypeptide(L)'
;MKLSYWVSIKKTRQLHHCLLQIRSLIISLLGILNPFQILNPRSMEKVVLVVVKAMKNPRSALCKTSIMASSDIFKVFGDQLLDSTNNAFDNLLLQLLLKASQDKRFVCEEADRALNAMVKSMTPLPFLNKLRPYVSHSNPRVRAKAAITISNCLQDGRTCIKLFLLC
;
A
#
# COMPACT_ATOMS: atom_id res chain seq x y z
N MET A 1 -25.93 22.06 -27.69
CA MET A 1 -26.00 20.63 -27.31
C MET A 1 -24.89 19.82 -28.00
N LYS A 2 -23.61 20.05 -27.67
CA LYS A 2 -22.45 19.39 -28.34
C LYS A 2 -21.19 19.22 -27.46
N LEU A 3 -21.31 19.38 -26.14
CA LEU A 3 -20.18 19.18 -25.19
C LEU A 3 -20.17 17.84 -24.46
N SER A 4 -21.26 17.06 -24.49
CA SER A 4 -21.37 15.82 -23.72
C SER A 4 -20.67 14.61 -24.34
N TYR A 5 -20.42 14.63 -25.66
CA TYR A 5 -19.79 13.50 -26.38
C TYR A 5 -18.26 13.47 -26.24
N TRP A 6 -17.61 14.62 -26.08
CA TRP A 6 -16.14 14.69 -25.95
C TRP A 6 -15.63 14.21 -24.58
N VAL A 7 -16.43 14.35 -23.52
CA VAL A 7 -16.10 13.82 -22.18
C VAL A 7 -16.15 12.29 -22.16
N SER A 8 -17.00 11.67 -22.99
CA SER A 8 -17.15 10.20 -23.06
C SER A 8 -16.03 9.53 -23.87
N ILE A 9 -15.55 10.16 -24.95
CA ILE A 9 -14.47 9.60 -25.81
C ILE A 9 -13.08 9.68 -25.15
N LYS A 10 -12.80 10.68 -24.31
CA LYS A 10 -11.57 10.67 -23.49
C LYS A 10 -11.58 9.58 -22.42
N LYS A 11 -12.76 9.20 -21.92
CA LYS A 11 -12.94 8.15 -20.91
C LYS A 11 -12.66 6.75 -21.47
N THR A 12 -12.98 6.47 -22.73
CA THR A 12 -12.73 5.18 -23.39
C THR A 12 -11.28 4.94 -23.80
N ARG A 13 -10.51 5.95 -24.23
CA ARG A 13 -9.04 5.80 -24.43
C ARG A 13 -8.27 5.62 -23.13
N GLN A 14 -8.69 6.31 -22.06
CA GLN A 14 -8.17 6.04 -20.71
C GLN A 14 -8.62 4.68 -20.17
N LEU A 15 -9.75 4.13 -20.56
CA LEU A 15 -10.12 2.76 -20.19
C LEU A 15 -9.26 1.72 -20.92
N HIS A 16 -9.01 1.88 -22.22
CA HIS A 16 -8.22 0.91 -22.97
C HIS A 16 -6.75 0.83 -22.49
N HIS A 17 -6.12 1.98 -22.24
CA HIS A 17 -4.75 2.01 -21.71
C HIS A 17 -4.70 1.63 -20.20
N CYS A 18 -5.82 1.76 -19.46
CA CYS A 18 -6.00 1.22 -18.10
C CYS A 18 -6.05 -0.30 -18.17
N LEU A 19 -6.87 -0.84 -19.07
CA LEU A 19 -7.08 -2.28 -19.26
C LEU A 19 -5.81 -2.97 -19.75
N LEU A 20 -4.99 -2.33 -20.59
CA LEU A 20 -3.67 -2.85 -20.96
C LEU A 20 -2.68 -2.86 -19.78
N GLN A 21 -2.70 -1.85 -18.92
CA GLN A 21 -1.86 -1.82 -17.71
C GLN A 21 -2.37 -2.77 -16.61
N ILE A 22 -3.69 -2.93 -16.48
CA ILE A 22 -4.33 -3.93 -15.62
C ILE A 22 -4.03 -5.33 -16.17
N ARG A 23 -4.06 -5.55 -17.49
CA ARG A 23 -3.60 -6.80 -18.12
C ARG A 23 -2.12 -7.05 -17.83
N SER A 24 -1.24 -6.05 -17.91
CA SER A 24 0.18 -6.20 -17.56
C SER A 24 0.40 -6.52 -16.07
N LEU A 25 -0.38 -5.90 -15.18
CA LEU A 25 -0.37 -6.20 -13.74
C LEU A 25 -0.93 -7.61 -13.47
N ILE A 26 -2.03 -7.98 -14.12
CA ILE A 26 -2.63 -9.32 -14.04
C ILE A 26 -1.69 -10.36 -14.63
N ILE A 27 -0.97 -10.10 -15.72
CA ILE A 27 0.05 -11.00 -16.27
C ILE A 27 1.24 -11.11 -15.32
N SER A 28 1.66 -10.01 -14.70
CA SER A 28 2.74 -10.01 -13.69
C SER A 28 2.32 -10.76 -12.41
N LEU A 29 1.08 -10.58 -11.96
CA LEU A 29 0.49 -11.31 -10.84
C LEU A 29 0.22 -12.77 -11.22
N LEU A 30 -0.27 -13.09 -12.43
CA LEU A 30 -0.55 -14.44 -12.92
C LEU A 30 0.74 -15.25 -13.12
N GLY A 31 1.82 -14.60 -13.56
CA GLY A 31 3.15 -15.20 -13.60
C GLY A 31 3.71 -15.53 -12.21
N ILE A 32 3.26 -14.81 -11.17
CA ILE A 32 3.58 -15.05 -9.75
C ILE A 32 2.57 -16.03 -9.09
N LEU A 33 1.32 -16.08 -9.57
CA LEU A 33 0.22 -16.96 -9.14
C LEU A 33 0.40 -18.42 -9.61
N ASN A 34 1.64 -18.92 -9.66
CA ASN A 34 1.79 -20.32 -9.31
C ASN A 34 1.63 -20.38 -7.79
N PRO A 35 0.53 -20.94 -7.24
CA PRO A 35 0.29 -20.96 -5.80
C PRO A 35 1.47 -21.57 -5.00
N PHE A 36 2.33 -22.34 -5.67
CA PHE A 36 3.54 -22.94 -5.12
C PHE A 36 4.72 -21.96 -4.89
N GLN A 37 4.83 -20.85 -5.65
CA GLN A 37 5.95 -19.91 -5.49
C GLN A 37 5.73 -18.87 -4.39
N ILE A 38 4.49 -18.54 -4.07
CA ILE A 38 4.13 -17.57 -3.02
C ILE A 38 4.50 -18.10 -1.63
N LEU A 39 4.59 -19.42 -1.44
CA LEU A 39 4.98 -20.00 -0.14
C LEU A 39 6.48 -19.86 0.20
N ASN A 40 7.29 -19.34 -0.73
CA ASN A 40 8.73 -19.18 -0.52
C ASN A 40 9.08 -17.75 -0.10
N PRO A 41 9.78 -17.53 1.03
CA PRO A 41 10.10 -16.18 1.53
C PRO A 41 10.94 -15.34 0.56
N ARG A 42 11.73 -15.98 -0.33
CA ARG A 42 12.53 -15.29 -1.37
C ARG A 42 11.70 -14.73 -2.54
N SER A 43 10.49 -15.21 -2.79
CA SER A 43 9.65 -14.69 -3.89
C SER A 43 8.89 -13.43 -3.46
N MET A 44 8.61 -13.28 -2.16
CA MET A 44 7.85 -12.15 -1.60
C MET A 44 8.45 -10.80 -1.90
N GLU A 45 9.77 -10.68 -1.77
CA GLU A 45 10.47 -9.44 -2.09
C GLU A 45 10.17 -9.00 -3.54
N LYS A 46 10.20 -9.93 -4.49
CA LYS A 46 9.87 -9.63 -5.90
C LYS A 46 8.42 -9.21 -6.07
N VAL A 47 7.48 -9.90 -5.40
CA VAL A 47 6.05 -9.53 -5.45
C VAL A 47 5.85 -8.12 -4.91
N VAL A 48 6.40 -7.82 -3.74
CA VAL A 48 6.31 -6.50 -3.10
C VAL A 48 6.92 -5.43 -3.98
N LEU A 49 8.10 -5.66 -4.58
CA LEU A 49 8.74 -4.71 -5.49
C LEU A 49 7.87 -4.41 -6.73
N VAL A 50 7.23 -5.44 -7.30
CA VAL A 50 6.30 -5.25 -8.43
C VAL A 50 5.08 -4.43 -8.01
N VAL A 51 4.52 -4.70 -6.83
CA VAL A 51 3.40 -3.94 -6.25
C VAL A 51 3.80 -2.49 -6.00
N VAL A 52 4.97 -2.23 -5.41
CA VAL A 52 5.53 -0.88 -5.20
C VAL A 52 5.69 -0.14 -6.53
N LYS A 53 6.23 -0.82 -7.56
CA LYS A 53 6.35 -0.25 -8.90
C LYS A 53 4.99 0.09 -9.49
N ALA A 54 3.99 -0.78 -9.30
CA ALA A 54 2.62 -0.54 -9.72
C ALA A 54 2.01 0.69 -9.02
N MET A 55 2.21 0.84 -7.71
CA MET A 55 1.73 2.00 -6.93
C MET A 55 2.32 3.32 -7.40
N LYS A 56 3.59 3.35 -7.80
CA LYS A 56 4.25 4.58 -8.28
C LYS A 56 3.66 5.11 -9.59
N ASN A 57 2.90 4.29 -10.33
CA ASN A 57 2.27 4.76 -11.56
C ASN A 57 1.27 5.91 -11.29
N PRO A 58 1.26 6.96 -12.13
CA PRO A 58 0.36 8.11 -11.97
C PRO A 58 -1.11 7.76 -12.22
N ARG A 59 -1.38 6.57 -12.76
CA ARG A 59 -2.70 6.09 -13.13
C ARG A 59 -3.46 5.58 -11.91
N SER A 60 -4.53 6.28 -11.54
CA SER A 60 -5.31 6.01 -10.32
C SER A 60 -5.91 4.60 -10.28
N ALA A 61 -6.38 4.05 -11.40
CA ALA A 61 -6.93 2.70 -11.44
C ALA A 61 -5.88 1.64 -11.09
N LEU A 62 -4.71 1.69 -11.74
CA LEU A 62 -3.61 0.75 -11.47
C LEU A 62 -3.10 0.90 -10.03
N CYS A 63 -2.89 2.15 -9.60
CA CYS A 63 -2.48 2.45 -8.24
C CYS A 63 -3.46 1.87 -7.21
N LYS A 64 -4.77 2.06 -7.40
CA LYS A 64 -5.78 1.50 -6.49
C LYS A 64 -5.73 -0.02 -6.46
N THR A 65 -5.67 -0.68 -7.61
CA THR A 65 -5.57 -2.15 -7.66
C THR A 65 -4.34 -2.66 -6.94
N SER A 66 -3.18 -1.99 -7.09
CA SER A 66 -1.97 -2.36 -6.34
C SER A 66 -2.09 -2.14 -4.83
N ILE A 67 -2.83 -1.11 -4.40
CA ILE A 67 -3.12 -0.87 -2.98
C ILE A 67 -4.05 -1.94 -2.42
N MET A 68 -5.10 -2.31 -3.14
CA MET A 68 -5.98 -3.42 -2.75
C MET A 68 -5.20 -4.73 -2.63
N ALA A 69 -4.36 -5.05 -3.63
CA ALA A 69 -3.49 -6.21 -3.59
C ALA A 69 -2.52 -6.18 -2.38
N SER A 70 -1.94 -5.03 -2.05
CA SER A 70 -1.10 -4.91 -0.84
C SER A 70 -1.87 -5.17 0.44
N SER A 71 -3.15 -4.75 0.52
CA SER A 71 -3.98 -5.04 1.68
C SER A 71 -4.21 -6.54 1.86
N ASP A 72 -4.37 -7.29 0.77
CA ASP A 72 -4.54 -8.74 0.82
C ASP A 72 -3.22 -9.44 1.21
N ILE A 73 -2.08 -8.96 0.69
CA ILE A 73 -0.74 -9.42 1.12
C ILE A 73 -0.56 -9.25 2.64
N PHE A 74 -0.93 -8.10 3.20
CA PHE A 74 -0.81 -7.88 4.65
C PHE A 74 -1.65 -8.87 5.46
N LYS A 75 -2.89 -9.12 5.05
CA LYS A 75 -3.78 -10.06 5.74
C LYS A 75 -3.27 -11.50 5.71
N VAL A 76 -2.63 -11.90 4.61
CA VAL A 76 -2.15 -13.28 4.43
C VAL A 76 -0.78 -13.50 5.08
N PHE A 77 0.15 -12.55 4.94
CA PHE A 77 1.54 -12.74 5.36
C PHE A 77 1.91 -12.08 6.68
N GLY A 78 1.22 -10.99 7.07
CA GLY A 78 1.40 -10.31 8.35
C GLY A 78 2.88 -10.14 8.73
N ASP A 79 3.27 -10.74 9.84
CA ASP A 79 4.61 -10.65 10.43
C ASP A 79 5.73 -11.23 9.56
N GLN A 80 5.43 -12.22 8.70
CA GLN A 80 6.44 -12.80 7.81
C GLN A 80 7.02 -11.75 6.85
N LEU A 81 6.26 -10.68 6.58
CA LEU A 81 6.69 -9.57 5.74
C LEU A 81 7.72 -8.66 6.44
N LEU A 82 7.67 -8.58 7.77
CA LEU A 82 8.58 -7.77 8.57
C LEU A 82 9.97 -8.42 8.66
N ASP A 83 10.03 -9.75 8.75
CA ASP A 83 11.31 -10.46 8.89
C ASP A 83 12.05 -10.69 7.57
N SER A 84 11.31 -11.07 6.51
CA SER A 84 11.90 -11.55 5.25
C SER A 84 12.29 -10.46 4.26
N THR A 85 11.64 -9.29 4.34
CA THR A 85 11.54 -8.36 3.20
C THR A 85 11.80 -6.91 3.63
N ASN A 86 12.71 -6.71 4.58
CA ASN A 86 12.90 -5.42 5.27
C ASN A 86 12.97 -4.19 4.32
N ASN A 87 13.81 -4.22 3.28
CA ASN A 87 13.97 -3.07 2.38
C ASN A 87 12.77 -2.85 1.45
N ALA A 88 12.17 -3.92 0.92
CA ALA A 88 11.03 -3.78 0.01
C ALA A 88 9.73 -3.47 0.78
N PHE A 89 9.60 -3.94 2.02
CA PHE A 89 8.53 -3.54 2.93
C PHE A 89 8.61 -2.05 3.28
N ASP A 90 9.80 -1.54 3.63
CA ASP A 90 9.98 -0.11 3.92
C ASP A 90 9.58 0.76 2.71
N ASN A 91 9.94 0.32 1.50
CA ASN A 91 9.49 0.97 0.26
C ASN A 91 7.97 0.92 0.07
N LEU A 92 7.32 -0.21 0.36
CA LEU A 92 5.87 -0.36 0.29
C LEU A 92 5.15 0.53 1.30
N LEU A 93 5.64 0.57 2.53
CA LEU A 93 5.11 1.41 3.60
C LEU A 93 5.22 2.90 3.24
N LEU A 94 6.38 3.34 2.76
CA LEU A 94 6.57 4.70 2.27
C LEU A 94 5.62 5.03 1.12
N GLN A 95 5.46 4.12 0.15
CA GLN A 95 4.54 4.36 -0.96
C GLN A 95 3.08 4.47 -0.49
N LEU A 96 2.63 3.63 0.44
CA LEU A 96 1.29 3.73 0.99
C LEU A 96 1.06 5.06 1.72
N LEU A 97 2.02 5.49 2.55
CA LEU A 97 1.94 6.78 3.25
C LEU A 97 1.91 7.96 2.27
N LEU A 98 2.70 7.91 1.20
CA LEU A 98 2.68 8.92 0.14
C LEU A 98 1.33 8.95 -0.58
N LYS A 99 0.71 7.80 -0.83
CA LYS A 99 -0.61 7.71 -1.48
C LYS A 99 -1.76 8.14 -0.56
N ALA A 100 -1.69 7.82 0.73
CA ALA A 100 -2.61 8.33 1.75
C ALA A 100 -2.47 9.86 1.94
N SER A 101 -1.34 10.44 1.58
CA SER A 101 -1.11 11.89 1.70
C SER A 101 -1.56 12.73 0.49
N GLN A 102 -2.15 12.10 -0.53
CA GLN A 102 -2.59 12.77 -1.76
C GLN A 102 -4.01 13.34 -1.63
N ASP A 103 -4.31 14.38 -2.42
CA ASP A 103 -5.65 15.01 -2.45
C ASP A 103 -6.69 14.19 -3.23
N LYS A 104 -6.26 13.17 -3.99
CA LYS A 104 -7.15 12.29 -4.74
C LYS A 104 -7.86 11.32 -3.80
N ARG A 105 -9.02 11.74 -3.30
CA ARG A 105 -9.87 11.01 -2.34
C ARG A 105 -9.97 9.50 -2.58
N PHE A 106 -10.25 9.09 -3.83
CA PHE A 106 -10.40 7.67 -4.19
C PHE A 106 -9.15 6.80 -4.00
N VAL A 107 -7.94 7.37 -4.15
CA VAL A 107 -6.68 6.64 -3.93
C VAL A 107 -6.27 6.74 -2.46
N CYS A 108 -6.47 7.92 -1.86
CA CYS A 108 -6.18 8.20 -0.46
C CYS A 108 -6.98 7.30 0.49
N GLU A 109 -8.30 7.19 0.31
CA GLU A 109 -9.17 6.35 1.15
C GLU A 109 -8.78 4.87 1.10
N GLU A 110 -8.39 4.37 -0.08
CA GLU A 110 -7.94 2.98 -0.21
C GLU A 110 -6.57 2.76 0.42
N ALA A 111 -5.67 3.75 0.34
CA ALA A 111 -4.39 3.70 1.02
C ALA A 111 -4.58 3.66 2.54
N ASP A 112 -5.49 4.48 3.08
CA ASP A 112 -5.85 4.46 4.51
C ASP A 112 -6.45 3.11 4.93
N ARG A 113 -7.30 2.51 4.09
CA ARG A 113 -7.84 1.16 4.35
C ARG A 113 -6.74 0.10 4.37
N ALA A 114 -5.78 0.17 3.45
CA ALA A 114 -4.64 -0.74 3.42
C ALA A 114 -3.73 -0.57 4.64
N LEU A 115 -3.46 0.68 5.07
CA LEU A 115 -2.71 0.97 6.31
C LEU A 115 -3.42 0.38 7.53
N ASN A 116 -4.74 0.53 7.63
CA ASN A 116 -5.52 -0.07 8.72
C ASN A 116 -5.53 -1.61 8.66
N ALA A 117 -5.56 -2.22 7.48
CA ALA A 117 -5.45 -3.67 7.35
C ALA A 117 -4.07 -4.16 7.82
N MET A 118 -3.01 -3.42 7.53
CA MET A 118 -1.66 -3.71 8.01
C MET A 118 -1.56 -3.64 9.54
N VAL A 119 -2.09 -2.57 10.16
CA VAL A 119 -2.18 -2.44 11.63
C VAL A 119 -2.88 -3.65 12.26
N LYS A 120 -3.93 -4.15 11.63
CA LYS A 120 -4.72 -5.27 12.16
C LYS A 120 -4.04 -6.64 12.03
N SER A 121 -3.15 -6.79 11.04
CA SER A 121 -2.57 -8.08 10.63
C SER A 121 -1.13 -8.30 11.10
N MET A 122 -0.48 -7.29 11.67
CA MET A 122 0.92 -7.35 12.10
C MET A 122 1.07 -7.12 13.61
N THR A 123 2.16 -7.66 14.16
CA THR A 123 2.59 -7.41 15.52
C THR A 123 2.99 -5.94 15.70
N PRO A 124 2.42 -5.24 16.69
CA PRO A 124 2.60 -3.79 16.85
C PRO A 124 4.07 -3.36 16.99
N LEU A 125 4.86 -4.08 17.76
CA LEU A 125 6.18 -3.63 18.19
C LEU A 125 7.21 -3.52 17.04
N PRO A 126 7.44 -4.57 16.22
CA PRO A 126 8.31 -4.44 15.04
C PRO A 126 7.74 -3.46 14.00
N PHE A 127 6.42 -3.43 13.83
CA PHE A 127 5.77 -2.50 12.91
C PHE A 127 5.94 -1.02 13.33
N LEU A 128 5.84 -0.70 14.62
CA LEU A 128 6.08 0.64 15.15
C LEU A 128 7.52 1.10 14.93
N ASN A 129 8.50 0.19 15.08
CA ASN A 129 9.90 0.49 14.77
C ASN A 129 10.09 0.88 13.30
N LYS A 130 9.33 0.25 12.39
CA LYS A 130 9.31 0.62 10.96
C LYS A 130 8.60 1.93 10.69
N LEU A 131 7.59 2.30 11.47
CA LEU A 131 6.86 3.56 11.32
C LEU A 131 7.60 4.79 11.88
N ARG A 132 8.47 4.59 12.87
CA ARG A 132 9.19 5.65 13.58
C ARG A 132 9.94 6.65 12.65
N PRO A 133 10.62 6.25 11.57
CA PRO A 133 11.29 7.20 10.68
C PRO A 133 10.33 8.13 9.93
N TYR A 134 9.05 7.77 9.80
CA TYR A 134 8.08 8.54 9.00
C TYR A 134 7.39 9.65 9.80
N VAL A 135 7.45 9.63 11.13
CA VAL A 135 6.92 10.74 11.95
C VAL A 135 7.78 12.00 11.86
N SER A 136 9.06 11.88 11.49
CA SER A 136 9.97 12.99 11.21
C SER A 136 10.16 13.26 9.70
N HIS A 137 9.29 12.71 8.85
CA HIS A 137 9.37 12.89 7.40
C HIS A 137 9.22 14.36 6.99
N SER A 138 9.90 14.80 5.93
CA SER A 138 9.87 16.21 5.46
C SER A 138 8.47 16.71 5.10
N ASN A 139 7.65 15.86 4.48
CA ASN A 139 6.26 16.14 4.13
C ASN A 139 5.31 16.07 5.36
N PRO A 140 4.62 17.17 5.74
CA PRO A 140 3.71 17.20 6.90
C PRO A 140 2.52 16.25 6.80
N ARG A 141 2.00 16.01 5.60
CA ARG A 141 0.86 15.10 5.40
C ARG A 141 1.27 13.64 5.66
N VAL A 142 2.48 13.28 5.25
CA VAL A 142 3.06 11.96 5.56
C VAL A 142 3.24 11.80 7.06
N ARG A 143 3.74 12.83 7.76
CA ARG A 143 3.86 12.82 9.23
C ARG A 143 2.50 12.58 9.90
N ALA A 144 1.47 13.31 9.48
CA ALA A 144 0.12 13.14 10.00
C ALA A 144 -0.41 11.71 9.79
N LYS A 145 -0.22 11.14 8.59
CA LYS A 145 -0.64 9.76 8.29
C LYS A 145 0.15 8.70 9.08
N ALA A 146 1.45 8.89 9.26
CA ALA A 146 2.26 8.03 10.12
C ALA A 146 1.78 8.08 11.58
N ALA A 147 1.54 9.27 12.12
CA ALA A 147 1.05 9.45 13.49
C ALA A 147 -0.33 8.79 13.71
N ILE A 148 -1.26 8.95 12.76
CA ILE A 148 -2.57 8.29 12.81
C ILE A 148 -2.40 6.76 12.79
N THR A 149 -1.52 6.24 11.93
CA THR A 149 -1.29 4.78 11.83
C THR A 149 -0.71 4.23 13.13
N ILE A 150 0.21 4.96 13.77
CA ILE A 150 0.74 4.63 15.10
C ILE A 150 -0.38 4.64 16.15
N SER A 151 -1.21 5.69 16.17
CA SER A 151 -2.35 5.79 17.09
C SER A 151 -3.31 4.61 16.94
N ASN A 152 -3.63 4.22 15.71
CA ASN A 152 -4.51 3.08 15.43
C ASN A 152 -3.89 1.77 15.91
N CYS A 153 -2.56 1.62 15.79
CA CYS A 153 -1.84 0.46 16.28
C CYS A 153 -1.88 0.32 17.81
N LEU A 154 -1.87 1.45 18.53
CA LEU A 154 -2.01 1.49 19.99
C LEU A 154 -3.44 1.25 20.47
N GLN A 155 -4.43 1.80 19.75
CA GLN A 155 -5.86 1.65 20.11
C GLN A 155 -6.36 0.22 19.95
N ASP A 156 -5.75 -0.58 19.07
CA ASP A 156 -6.13 -1.98 18.81
C ASP A 156 -5.75 -2.96 19.95
N GLY A 157 -5.43 -2.45 21.15
CA GLY A 157 -5.32 -3.21 22.41
C GLY A 157 -4.12 -4.18 22.51
N ARG A 158 -3.33 -4.34 21.44
CA ARG A 158 -2.20 -5.29 21.36
C ARG A 158 -0.86 -4.71 21.82
N THR A 159 -0.82 -3.45 22.23
CA THR A 159 0.38 -2.82 22.81
C THR A 159 0.09 -2.36 24.24
N CYS A 160 0.41 -3.21 25.21
CA CYS A 160 0.48 -2.80 26.60
C CYS A 160 1.54 -1.71 26.76
N ILE A 161 1.08 -0.48 27.01
CA ILE A 161 1.71 0.54 27.87
C ILE A 161 3.25 0.59 27.74
N LYS A 162 3.77 1.08 26.61
CA LYS A 162 5.17 1.54 26.54
C LYS A 162 5.45 2.56 25.42
N LEU A 163 4.43 3.26 24.90
CA LEU A 163 4.59 4.28 23.86
C LEU A 163 4.33 5.72 24.31
N PHE A 164 4.42 6.02 25.60
CA PHE A 164 4.30 7.39 26.12
C PHE A 164 5.61 8.21 25.97
N LEU A 165 6.65 7.67 25.32
CA LEU A 165 8.02 8.22 25.33
C LEU A 165 8.60 8.48 23.93
N LEU A 166 7.74 8.64 22.91
CA LEU A 166 8.17 8.91 21.52
C LEU A 166 7.80 10.31 21.00
N CYS A 167 7.35 11.20 21.89
CA CYS A 167 7.39 12.65 21.69
C CYS A 167 8.63 13.22 22.36
#